data_AF-A0A6V7HZK3-F1
#
_entry.id   AF-A0A6V7HZK3-F1
#
_cell.length_a   1.000
_cell.length_b   1.000
_cell.length_c   1.000
_cell.angle_alpha   90.00
_cell.angle_beta   90.00
_cell.angle_gamma   90.00
#
_symmetry.space_group_name_H-M   'P 1'
#
loop_
_entity.id
_entity.type
_entity.pdbx_description
1 polymer ?
#
loop_
_entity_poly.entity_id
_entity_poly.type
_entity_poly.pdbx_seq_one_letter_code
_entity_poly.pdbx_strand_id
1 'polypeptide(L)' 'PADFIQKLRNALESDYVSQNLHHWIDLIFGYKQRGAEAEKADN' A
#
# COMPACT_ATOMS: atom_id res chain seq x y z
N PRO A 1 -3.51 2.43 -23.63
CA PRO A 1 -4.19 1.86 -22.43
C PRO A 1 -3.49 0.61 -21.86
N ALA A 2 -3.21 -0.39 -22.71
CA ALA A 2 -2.56 -1.63 -22.26
C ALA A 2 -1.16 -1.42 -21.67
N ASP A 3 -0.32 -0.60 -22.30
CA ASP A 3 1.03 -0.28 -21.80
C ASP A 3 1.02 0.39 -20.42
N PHE A 4 0.07 1.30 -20.17
CA PHE A 4 -0.10 1.95 -18.87
C PHE A 4 -0.48 0.94 -17.78
N ILE A 5 -1.46 0.06 -18.06
CA ILE A 5 -1.88 -0.99 -17.12
C ILE A 5 -0.74 -1.99 -16.88
N GLN A 6 0.02 -2.34 -17.92
CA GLN A 6 1.17 -3.24 -17.80
C GLN A 6 2.25 -2.64 -16.89
N LYS A 7 2.56 -1.35 -17.04
CA LYS A 7 3.52 -0.65 -16.18
C LYS A 7 3.07 -0.60 -14.73
N LEU A 8 1.78 -0.34 -14.48
CA LEU A 8 1.22 -0.36 -13.13
C LEU A 8 1.28 -1.75 -12.51
N ARG A 9 0.95 -2.81 -13.27
CA ARG A 9 1.05 -4.20 -12.79
C ARG A 9 2.50 -4.56 -12.45
N ASN A 10 3.43 -4.26 -13.34
CA ASN A 10 4.85 -4.53 -13.11
C ASN A 10 5.39 -3.78 -11.89
N ALA A 11 4.94 -2.55 -11.66
CA ALA A 11 5.31 -1.79 -10.46
C ALA A 11 4.74 -2.43 -9.18
N LEU A 12 3.47 -2.86 -9.21
CA LEU A 12 2.82 -3.53 -8.09
C LEU A 12 3.49 -4.86 -7.73
N GLU A 13 3.93 -5.61 -8.73
CA GLU A 13 4.60 -6.92 -8.57
C GLU A 13 6.10 -6.79 -8.27
N SER A 14 6.65 -5.58 -8.19
CA SER A 14 8.06 -5.36 -7.90
C SER A 14 8.43 -5.78 -6.46
N ASP A 15 9.69 -6.16 -6.26
CA ASP A 15 10.21 -6.53 -4.93
C ASP A 15 10.04 -5.41 -3.91
N TYR A 16 10.22 -4.16 -4.33
CA TYR A 16 10.04 -2.99 -3.47
C TYR A 16 8.60 -2.89 -2.95
N VAL A 17 7.61 -2.99 -3.85
CA VAL A 17 6.21 -2.91 -3.44
C VAL A 17 5.85 -4.15 -2.63
N SER A 18 6.30 -5.34 -3.02
CA SER A 18 6.06 -6.58 -2.26
C SER A 18 6.58 -6.51 -0.82
N GLN A 19 7.76 -5.94 -0.61
CA GLN A 19 8.33 -5.73 0.73
C GLN A 19 7.60 -4.68 1.56
N ASN A 20 6.95 -3.69 0.92
CA ASN A 20 6.30 -2.58 1.62
C ASN A 20 4.75 -2.68 1.66
N LEU A 21 4.16 -3.62 0.91
CA LEU A 21 2.70 -3.74 0.76
C LEU A 21 1.98 -3.95 2.09
N HIS A 22 2.61 -4.68 3.01
CA HIS A 22 2.06 -4.95 4.33
C HIS A 22 1.79 -3.67 5.15
N HIS A 23 2.62 -2.62 5.00
CA HIS A 23 2.38 -1.33 5.63
C HIS A 23 1.10 -0.66 5.14
N TRP A 24 0.80 -0.75 3.83
CA TRP A 24 -0.44 -0.22 3.27
C TRP A 24 -1.65 -1.03 3.73
N ILE A 25 -1.52 -2.36 3.81
CA ILE A 25 -2.56 -3.23 4.37
C ILE A 25 -2.85 -2.85 5.83
N ASP A 26 -1.82 -2.54 6.62
CA ASP A 26 -2.00 -2.12 8.01
C ASP A 26 -2.77 -0.80 8.15
N LEU A 27 -2.64 0.10 7.17
CA LEU A 27 -3.37 1.38 7.11
C LEU A 27 -4.84 1.20 6.69
N ILE A 28 -5.10 0.35 5.70
CA ILE A 28 -6.45 0.21 5.13
C ILE A 28 -7.29 -0.83 5.86
N PHE A 29 -6.68 -1.93 6.32
CA PHE A 29 -7.38 -3.07 6.93
C PHE A 29 -6.84 -3.46 8.32
N GLY A 30 -5.72 -2.86 8.76
CA GLY A 30 -5.08 -3.18 10.02
C GLY A 30 -5.37 -2.19 11.15
N TYR A 31 -4.58 -2.30 12.21
CA TYR A 31 -4.77 -1.54 13.45
C TYR A 31 -4.53 -0.03 13.30
N LYS A 32 -3.89 0.41 12.21
CA LYS A 32 -3.68 1.84 11.91
C LYS A 32 -4.90 2.50 11.26
N GLN A 33 -6.00 1.77 11.08
CA GLN A 33 -7.26 2.33 10.59
C GLN A 33 -8.02 3.13 11.68
N ARG A 34 -7.79 2.88 12.97
CA ARG A 34 -8.56 3.49 14.07
C ARG A 34 -7.71 3.79 15.29
N GLY A 35 -7.99 4.90 15.97
CA GLY A 35 -7.33 5.32 17.21
C GLY A 35 -6.04 6.12 16.98
N ALA A 36 -5.20 6.25 18.01
CA ALA A 36 -4.02 7.11 18.02
C ALA A 36 -2.97 6.78 16.93
N GLU A 37 -2.99 5.56 16.40
CA GLU A 37 -2.08 5.12 15.34
C GLU A 37 -2.54 5.56 13.93
N ALA A 38 -3.83 5.90 13.76
CA ALA A 38 -4.33 6.54 12.54
C ALA A 38 -3.91 8.02 12.48
N GLU A 39 -4.03 8.75 13.59
CA GLU A 39 -3.62 10.16 13.69
C GLU A 39 -2.12 10.35 13.45
N LYS A 40 -1.27 9.43 13.92
CA LYS A 40 0.19 9.47 13.66
C LYS A 40 0.56 9.15 12.22
N ALA A 41 -0.27 8.38 11.53
CA ALA A 41 -0.04 7.98 10.15
C ALA A 41 -0.61 8.97 9.12
N ASP A 42 -1.29 10.03 9.59
CA ASP A 42 -2.00 11.02 8.75
C ASP A 42 -2.92 10.34 7.70
N ASN A 43 -3.54 9.23 8.13
CA ASN A 43 -4.42 8.39 7.31
C ASN A 43 -5.89 8.81 7.44
#